data_AF-A0AAV7J8B8-F1
#
_entry.id   AF-A0AAV7J8B8-F1
#
_cell.length_a   1.000
_cell.length_b   1.000
_cell.length_c   1.000
_cell.angle_alpha   90.00
_cell.angle_beta   90.00
_cell.angle_gamma   90.00
#
_symmetry.space_group_name_H-M   'P 1'
#
loop_
_entity.id
_entity.type
_entity.pdbx_description
1 polymer ?
#
loop_
_entity_poly.entity_id
_entity_poly.type
_entity_poly.pdbx_seq_one_letter_code
_entity_poly.pdbx_strand_id
1 'polypeptide(L)'
;MEKYARQAVSEGVKSVEDLRVSGDSEIYRVLNLHYNRNNHIEVWGPQVPGNFRYVVEQTLKEFFKAIQGGKDSEQSWKKAIYKVISRLDDPVPEYFKSPNFLEQLE
;
A
#
# COMPACT_ATOMS: atom_id res chain seq x y z
N MET A 1 -3.56 3.84 -5.32
CA MET A 1 -3.82 2.46 -5.79
C MET A 1 -4.44 2.46 -7.17
N GLU A 2 -5.71 2.86 -7.32
CA GLU A 2 -6.41 2.83 -8.62
C GLU A 2 -5.65 3.55 -9.75
N LYS A 3 -5.15 4.77 -9.52
CA LYS A 3 -4.35 5.53 -10.49
C LYS A 3 -3.20 4.69 -11.06
N TYR A 4 -2.39 4.08 -10.20
CA TYR A 4 -1.23 3.28 -10.58
C TYR A 4 -1.63 1.98 -11.27
N ALA A 5 -2.73 1.35 -10.84
CA ALA A 5 -3.25 0.16 -11.52
C ALA A 5 -3.75 0.47 -12.93
N ARG A 6 -4.49 1.56 -13.13
CA ARG A 6 -4.92 2.03 -14.45
C ARG A 6 -3.74 2.36 -15.34
N GLN A 7 -2.73 3.05 -14.80
CA GLN A 7 -1.50 3.35 -15.51
C GLN A 7 -0.81 2.07 -15.99
N ALA A 8 -0.63 1.07 -15.13
CA ALA A 8 -0.02 -0.21 -15.51
C ALA A 8 -0.81 -0.93 -16.62
N VAL A 9 -2.15 -0.91 -16.56
CA VAL A 9 -2.99 -1.46 -17.65
C VAL A 9 -2.79 -0.68 -18.95
N SER A 10 -2.75 0.65 -18.90
CA SER A 10 -2.51 1.51 -20.06
C SER A 10 -1.11 1.35 -20.66
N GLU A 11 -0.10 1.07 -19.83
CA GLU A 11 1.27 0.76 -20.25
C GLU A 11 1.41 -0.67 -20.82
N GLY A 12 0.34 -1.45 -20.82
CA GLY A 12 0.30 -2.78 -21.44
C GLY A 12 0.90 -3.89 -20.58
N VAL A 13 1.03 -3.68 -19.26
CA VAL A 13 1.40 -4.76 -18.33
C VAL A 13 0.40 -5.91 -18.48
N LYS A 14 0.91 -7.13 -18.67
CA LYS A 14 0.08 -8.31 -18.94
C LYS A 14 -0.08 -9.19 -17.72
N SER A 15 0.98 -9.36 -16.93
CA SER A 15 0.97 -10.22 -15.75
C SER A 15 0.89 -9.39 -14.48
N VAL A 16 0.03 -9.83 -13.55
CA VAL A 16 -0.02 -9.27 -12.21
C VAL A 16 1.27 -9.52 -11.42
N GLU A 17 2.05 -10.53 -11.80
CA GLU A 17 3.34 -10.83 -11.16
C GLU A 17 4.45 -9.83 -11.53
N ASP A 18 4.25 -9.06 -12.60
CA ASP A 18 5.15 -7.98 -13.02
C ASP A 18 4.96 -6.73 -12.13
N LEU A 19 3.85 -6.64 -11.39
CA LEU A 19 3.60 -5.58 -10.43
C LEU A 19 4.35 -5.85 -9.13
N ARG A 20 5.51 -5.21 -8.99
CA ARG A 20 6.34 -5.25 -7.78
C ARG A 20 6.48 -3.87 -7.16
N VAL A 21 6.32 -3.81 -5.84
CA VAL A 21 6.54 -2.58 -5.06
C VAL A 21 7.80 -2.74 -4.24
N SER A 22 8.86 -2.08 -4.67
CA SER A 22 10.15 -1.97 -3.96
C SER A 22 10.25 -0.67 -3.17
N GLY A 23 11.32 -0.48 -2.39
CA GLY A 23 11.55 0.79 -1.67
C GLY A 23 11.70 2.00 -2.60
N ASP A 24 12.16 1.79 -3.83
CA ASP A 24 12.36 2.85 -4.83
C ASP A 24 11.11 3.09 -5.69
N SER A 25 10.05 2.29 -5.52
CA SER A 25 8.82 2.44 -6.30
C SER A 25 8.14 3.78 -5.99
N GLU A 26 7.76 4.52 -7.02
CA GLU A 26 7.15 5.86 -6.86
C GLU A 26 5.93 5.84 -5.93
N ILE A 27 5.06 4.84 -6.07
CA ILE A 27 3.89 4.66 -5.21
C ILE A 27 4.27 4.59 -3.73
N TYR A 28 5.37 3.92 -3.40
CA TYR A 28 5.85 3.78 -2.03
C TYR A 28 6.36 5.11 -1.50
N ARG A 29 7.17 5.84 -2.28
CA ARG A 29 7.67 7.17 -1.93
C ARG A 29 6.54 8.19 -1.72
N VAL A 30 5.52 8.18 -2.58
CA VAL A 30 4.35 9.06 -2.46
C VAL A 30 3.55 8.75 -1.19
N LEU A 31 3.33 7.46 -0.88
CA LEU A 31 2.64 7.07 0.35
C LEU A 31 3.42 7.46 1.59
N ASN A 32 4.74 7.22 1.62
CA ASN A 32 5.57 7.59 2.75
C ASN A 32 5.55 9.12 2.98
N LEU A 33 5.73 9.92 1.93
CA LEU A 33 5.67 11.37 2.04
C LEU A 33 4.30 11.88 2.54
N HIS A 34 3.22 11.20 2.18
CA HIS A 34 1.87 11.59 2.56
C HIS A 34 1.52 11.22 4.01
N TYR A 35 1.87 10.01 4.45
CA TYR A 35 1.47 9.46 5.75
C TYR A 35 2.56 9.55 6.84
N ASN A 36 3.81 9.78 6.46
CA ASN A 36 4.98 9.82 7.34
C ASN A 36 5.92 10.99 6.92
N ARG A 37 5.35 12.19 6.80
CA ARG A 37 6.02 13.37 6.20
C ARG A 37 7.40 13.69 6.75
N ASN A 38 7.60 13.52 8.06
CA ASN A 38 8.87 13.81 8.73
C ASN A 38 9.71 12.55 8.98
N ASN A 39 9.30 11.40 8.44
CA ASN A 39 9.96 10.10 8.63
C ASN A 39 10.17 9.68 10.09
N HIS A 40 9.37 10.19 11.04
CA HIS A 40 9.49 9.85 12.47
C HIS A 40 9.35 8.34 12.72
N ILE A 41 8.60 7.64 11.88
CA ILE A 41 8.32 6.20 12.03
C ILE A 41 9.48 5.34 11.48
N GLU A 42 10.44 5.91 10.75
CA GLU A 42 11.61 5.18 10.20
C GLU A 42 12.81 5.09 11.16
N VAL A 43 12.80 5.80 12.29
CA VAL A 43 14.03 6.11 13.06
C VAL A 43 14.62 4.91 13.84
N TRP A 44 13.85 3.85 14.14
CA TRP A 44 14.31 2.72 14.97
C TRP A 44 14.57 1.38 14.23
N GLY A 45 14.81 1.42 12.91
CA GLY A 45 15.28 0.27 12.13
C GLY A 45 14.31 -0.19 11.03
N PRO A 46 14.81 -0.97 10.05
CA PRO A 46 14.84 -0.60 8.66
C PRO A 46 13.44 -0.44 8.03
N GLN A 47 13.17 0.77 7.53
CA GLN A 47 12.11 1.08 6.56
C GLN A 47 10.68 0.91 7.08
N VAL A 48 9.73 1.63 6.47
CA VAL A 48 8.31 1.47 6.79
C VAL A 48 7.94 -0.02 6.81
N PRO A 49 7.06 -0.47 7.73
CA PRO A 49 6.91 -1.88 8.07
C PRO A 49 6.88 -2.76 6.83
N GLY A 50 7.68 -3.83 6.82
CA GLY A 50 7.76 -4.73 5.66
C GLY A 50 6.38 -5.22 5.20
N ASN A 51 5.44 -5.36 6.14
CA ASN A 51 4.06 -5.67 5.83
C ASN A 51 3.31 -4.55 5.10
N PHE A 52 3.55 -3.26 5.40
CA PHE A 52 2.95 -2.15 4.65
C PHE A 52 3.32 -2.21 3.17
N ARG A 53 4.60 -2.42 2.84
CA ARG A 53 5.04 -2.58 1.44
C ARG A 53 4.33 -3.76 0.77
N TYR A 54 4.22 -4.88 1.49
CA TYR A 54 3.50 -6.06 1.01
C TYR A 54 2.01 -5.75 0.76
N VAL A 55 1.33 -5.09 1.69
CA VAL A 55 -0.09 -4.68 1.56
C VAL A 55 -0.28 -3.73 0.39
N VAL A 56 0.64 -2.78 0.17
CA VAL A 56 0.61 -1.89 -0.99
C VAL A 56 0.73 -2.68 -2.30
N GLU A 57 1.65 -3.65 -2.38
CA GLU A 57 1.78 -4.53 -3.55
C GLU A 57 0.50 -5.35 -3.77
N GLN A 58 -0.01 -6.04 -2.75
CA GLN A 58 -1.23 -6.84 -2.85
C GLN A 58 -2.44 -5.99 -3.26
N THR A 59 -2.57 -4.81 -2.66
CA THR A 59 -3.63 -3.86 -3.01
C THR A 59 -3.52 -3.46 -4.47
N LEU A 60 -2.33 -3.08 -4.94
CA LEU A 60 -2.12 -2.69 -6.34
C LEU A 60 -2.48 -3.84 -7.29
N LYS A 61 -2.09 -5.08 -6.95
CA LYS A 61 -2.42 -6.29 -7.71
C LYS A 61 -3.93 -6.53 -7.78
N GLU A 62 -4.67 -6.38 -6.68
CA GLU A 62 -6.13 -6.55 -6.68
C GLU A 62 -6.85 -5.49 -7.52
N PHE A 63 -6.42 -4.22 -7.43
CA PHE A 63 -6.92 -3.16 -8.31
C PHE A 63 -6.62 -3.47 -9.78
N PHE A 64 -5.39 -3.90 -10.10
CA PHE A 64 -4.99 -4.24 -11.45
C PHE A 64 -5.80 -5.39 -12.03
N LYS A 65 -5.97 -6.50 -11.29
CA LYS A 65 -6.79 -7.64 -11.73
C LYS A 65 -8.22 -7.23 -12.05
N ALA A 66 -8.81 -6.37 -11.19
CA ALA A 66 -10.18 -5.89 -11.39
C ALA A 66 -10.29 -5.04 -12.68
N ILE A 67 -9.38 -4.08 -12.87
CA ILE A 67 -9.39 -3.19 -14.04
C ILE A 67 -9.04 -3.94 -15.33
N GLN A 68 -8.00 -4.77 -15.32
CA GLN A 68 -7.59 -5.58 -16.48
C GLN A 68 -8.71 -6.54 -16.91
N GLY A 69 -9.46 -7.08 -15.95
CA GLY A 69 -10.61 -7.94 -16.19
C GLY A 69 -11.93 -7.20 -16.46
N GLY A 70 -11.95 -5.87 -16.53
CA GLY A 70 -13.15 -5.05 -16.78
C GLY A 70 -14.17 -5.01 -15.64
N LYS A 71 -13.83 -5.55 -14.46
CA LYS A 71 -14.71 -5.59 -13.28
C LYS A 71 -14.89 -4.22 -12.64
N ASP A 72 -14.06 -3.24 -12.97
CA ASP A 72 -14.15 -1.88 -12.45
C ASP A 72 -15.37 -1.09 -12.97
N SER A 73 -16.08 -1.64 -13.96
CA SER A 73 -17.39 -1.17 -14.42
C SER A 73 -18.57 -1.65 -13.54
N GLU A 74 -18.36 -2.67 -12.70
CA GLU A 74 -19.40 -3.22 -11.84
C GLU A 74 -19.67 -2.33 -10.61
N GLN A 75 -20.93 -2.30 -10.16
CA GLN A 75 -21.25 -1.60 -8.92
C GLN A 75 -20.53 -2.25 -7.74
N SER A 76 -19.92 -1.44 -6.88
CA SER A 76 -19.22 -1.90 -5.67
C SER A 76 -18.01 -2.81 -5.91
N TRP A 77 -17.38 -2.79 -7.09
CA TRP A 77 -16.19 -3.62 -7.38
C TRP A 77 -15.07 -3.49 -6.33
N LYS A 78 -14.89 -2.29 -5.76
CA LYS A 78 -13.90 -2.04 -4.70
C LYS A 78 -14.20 -2.79 -3.40
N LYS A 79 -15.45 -3.19 -3.14
CA LYS A 79 -15.82 -3.95 -1.93
C LYS A 79 -15.11 -5.30 -1.87
N ALA A 80 -14.91 -5.96 -3.02
CA ALA A 80 -14.14 -7.19 -3.10
C ALA A 80 -12.67 -6.95 -2.71
N ILE A 81 -12.10 -5.84 -3.17
CA ILE A 81 -10.73 -5.44 -2.86
C ILE A 81 -10.57 -5.13 -1.37
N TYR A 82 -11.46 -4.32 -0.79
CA TYR A 82 -11.41 -3.98 0.64
C TYR A 82 -11.50 -5.22 1.54
N LYS A 83 -12.29 -6.22 1.14
CA LYS A 83 -12.40 -7.50 1.86
C LYS A 83 -11.10 -8.31 1.85
N VAL A 84 -10.28 -8.18 0.80
CA VAL A 84 -8.96 -8.82 0.75
C VAL A 84 -7.99 -8.06 1.66
N ILE A 85 -7.95 -6.73 1.52
CA ILE A 85 -7.01 -5.88 2.28
C ILE A 85 -7.27 -5.96 3.77
N SER A 86 -8.53 -5.99 4.21
CA SER A 86 -8.88 -6.06 5.65
C SER A 86 -8.42 -7.34 6.36
N ARG A 87 -7.88 -8.31 5.62
CA ARG A 87 -7.30 -9.56 6.17
C ARG A 87 -5.79 -9.47 6.33
N LEU A 88 -5.17 -8.38 5.91
CA LEU A 88 -3.73 -8.15 5.93
C LEU A 88 -3.32 -7.11 7.00
N ASP A 89 -4.28 -6.66 7.81
CA ASP A 89 -4.05 -5.67 8.86
C ASP A 89 -3.14 -6.24 9.96
N ASP A 90 -2.14 -5.44 10.33
CA ASP A 90 -1.31 -5.71 11.51
C ASP A 90 -1.90 -5.07 12.77
N PRO A 91 -1.61 -5.63 13.96
CA PRO A 91 -1.91 -4.93 15.20
C PRO A 91 -1.13 -3.61 15.26
N VAL A 92 -1.80 -2.55 15.70
CA VAL A 92 -1.15 -1.25 15.92
C VAL A 92 -0.14 -1.41 17.06
N PRO A 93 1.14 -1.02 16.88
CA PRO A 93 2.12 -1.13 17.94
C PRO A 93 1.72 -0.38 19.22
N GLU A 94 1.94 -1.01 20.38
CA GLU A 94 1.51 -0.49 21.69
C GLU A 94 2.10 0.89 22.01
N TYR A 95 3.30 1.21 21.53
CA TYR A 95 3.93 2.51 21.79
C TYR A 95 3.11 3.68 21.22
N PHE A 96 2.33 3.48 20.16
CA PHE A 96 1.42 4.51 19.63
C PHE A 96 0.33 4.92 20.64
N LYS A 97 0.07 4.12 21.68
CA LYS A 97 -0.87 4.48 22.76
C LYS A 97 -0.27 5.46 23.76
N SER A 98 1.06 5.66 23.75
CA SER A 98 1.73 6.62 24.62
C SER A 98 1.45 8.05 24.14
N PRO A 99 1.04 8.98 25.02
CA PRO A 99 0.88 10.40 24.66
C PRO A 99 2.17 11.03 24.12
N ASN A 100 3.32 10.50 24.54
CA ASN A 100 4.65 10.99 24.18
C ASN A 100 5.37 10.02 23.22
N PHE A 101 4.64 9.22 22.44
CA PHE A 101 5.27 8.22 21.57
C PHE A 101 6.28 8.84 20.59
N LEU A 102 6.08 10.09 20.16
CA LEU A 102 7.03 10.80 19.29
C LEU A 102 8.38 11.06 19.97
N GLU A 103 8.39 11.39 21.27
CA GLU A 103 9.62 11.57 22.05
C GLU A 103 10.37 10.25 22.25
N GLN A 104 9.68 9.11 22.15
CA GLN A 104 10.28 7.77 22.21
C GLN A 104 10.87 7.33 20.86
N LEU A 105 10.58 8.05 19.78
CA LEU A 105 11.08 7.78 18.43
C LEU A 105 12.33 8.61 18.07
N GLU A 106 12.64 9.66 18.83
CA GLU A 106 13.90 10.42 18.77
C GLU A 106 15.04 9.74 19.54
#